data_AF-A0ABC9CTG9-F1
#
_entry.id   AF-A0ABC9CTG9-F1
#
_cell.length_a   1.000
_cell.length_b   1.000
_cell.length_c   1.000
_cell.angle_alpha   90.00
_cell.angle_beta   90.00
_cell.angle_gamma   90.00
#
_symmetry.space_group_name_H-M   'P 1'
#
loop_
_entity.id
_entity.type
_entity.pdbx_description
1 polymer ?
#
loop_
_entity_poly.entity_id
_entity_poly.type
_entity_poly.pdbx_seq_one_letter_code
_entity_poly.pdbx_strand_id
1 'polypeptide(L)'
;MGDNTVILTTVNAAWASPGSVIDLFIDSFRSGVRTDSLLKHLVIVAFDWEAYEQCVKIHPYCFALGTEGVDFSEEKRFLTSGYLEMMWRRLDFLRLVLEKGIGLTIKFLSTKYFGGFCEPSRDLNEVCTMHANCCIGLRSKIHDLSIMMEDWRSYLSLPPNLKRLRTSAWRVPQNCSLSSSHP
;
A
#
# COMPACT_ATOMS: atom_id res chain seq x y z
N MET A 1 -2.17 15.54 -8.50
CA MET A 1 -3.56 15.13 -8.21
C MET A 1 -4.37 16.40 -8.02
N GLY A 2 -5.66 16.43 -8.35
CA GLY A 2 -6.49 17.60 -8.01
C GLY A 2 -6.68 17.70 -6.50
N ASP A 3 -6.93 18.89 -5.97
CA ASP A 3 -7.06 19.11 -4.52
C ASP A 3 -8.24 18.33 -3.89
N ASN A 4 -9.18 17.85 -4.69
CA ASN A 4 -10.37 17.11 -4.25
C ASN A 4 -10.22 15.58 -4.34
N THR A 5 -9.00 15.05 -4.29
CA THR A 5 -8.78 13.58 -4.26
C THR A 5 -8.33 13.12 -2.89
N VAL A 6 -8.88 11.99 -2.45
CA VAL A 6 -8.49 11.31 -1.21
C VAL A 6 -8.03 9.89 -1.56
N ILE A 7 -6.90 9.48 -1.00
CA ILE A 7 -6.38 8.12 -1.07
C ILE A 7 -6.70 7.46 0.26
N LEU A 8 -7.49 6.38 0.22
CA LEU A 8 -7.83 5.62 1.42
C LEU A 8 -6.97 4.35 1.47
N THR A 9 -6.32 4.11 2.60
CA THR A 9 -5.68 2.83 2.91
C THR A 9 -6.17 2.34 4.27
N THR A 10 -6.16 1.03 4.48
CA THR A 10 -6.60 0.41 5.73
C THR A 10 -5.48 -0.43 6.32
N VAL A 11 -5.26 -0.34 7.63
CA VAL A 11 -4.20 -1.07 8.35
C VAL A 11 -4.71 -1.64 9.68
N ASN A 12 -4.09 -2.74 10.09
CA ASN A 12 -4.21 -3.31 11.44
C ASN A 12 -2.83 -3.30 12.14
N ALA A 13 -2.76 -3.75 13.40
CA ALA A 13 -1.53 -3.66 14.20
C ALA A 13 -0.35 -4.37 13.53
N ALA A 14 -0.57 -5.57 12.98
CA ALA A 14 0.46 -6.31 12.25
C ALA A 14 1.05 -5.52 11.06
N TRP A 15 0.21 -4.86 10.27
CA TRP A 15 0.64 -4.08 9.10
C TRP A 15 1.19 -2.71 9.48
N ALA A 16 0.75 -2.17 10.61
CA ALA A 16 1.19 -0.89 11.13
C ALA A 16 2.51 -0.98 11.90
N SER A 17 2.87 -2.15 12.42
CA SER A 17 4.07 -2.35 13.25
C SER A 17 5.35 -1.72 12.65
N PRO A 18 6.25 -1.17 13.48
CA PRO A 18 7.47 -0.53 12.99
C PRO A 18 8.28 -1.45 12.06
N GLY A 19 8.68 -0.91 10.91
CA GLY A 19 9.37 -1.64 9.83
C GLY A 19 8.48 -2.53 8.98
N SER A 20 7.16 -2.52 9.19
CA SER A 20 6.19 -3.30 8.42
C SER A 20 5.72 -2.56 7.16
N VAL A 21 4.65 -3.07 6.56
CA VAL A 21 4.12 -2.64 5.26
C VAL A 21 3.78 -1.15 5.25
N ILE A 22 3.27 -0.57 6.35
CA ILE A 22 2.90 0.86 6.35
C ILE A 22 4.10 1.78 6.20
N ASP A 23 5.24 1.43 6.82
CA ASP A 23 6.46 2.23 6.75
C ASP A 23 7.03 2.21 5.33
N LEU A 24 7.07 1.02 4.71
CA LEU A 24 7.46 0.84 3.31
C LEU A 24 6.51 1.60 2.36
N PHE A 25 5.20 1.57 2.65
CA PHE A 25 4.20 2.28 1.85
C PHE A 25 4.43 3.79 1.90
N ILE A 26 4.57 4.40 3.08
CA ILE A 26 4.82 5.84 3.23
C ILE A 26 6.17 6.23 2.60
N ASP A 27 7.22 5.44 2.85
CA ASP A 27 8.54 5.67 2.28
C ASP A 27 8.54 5.61 0.75
N SER A 28 7.70 4.76 0.15
CA SER A 28 7.51 4.74 -1.31
C SER A 28 7.01 6.08 -1.87
N PHE A 29 6.12 6.79 -1.15
CA PHE A 29 5.66 8.12 -1.58
C PHE A 29 6.75 9.18 -1.41
N ARG A 30 7.46 9.16 -0.29
CA ARG A 30 8.55 10.12 0.00
C ARG A 30 9.71 9.98 -0.98
N SER A 31 10.09 8.73 -1.27
CA SER A 31 11.21 8.42 -2.15
C SER A 31 10.83 8.53 -3.64
N GLY A 32 9.55 8.40 -4.01
CA GLY A 32 9.12 8.39 -5.41
C GLY A 32 9.14 9.75 -6.13
N VAL A 33 9.11 9.70 -7.46
CA VAL A 33 9.20 10.90 -8.31
C VAL A 33 7.87 11.65 -8.31
N ARG A 34 7.83 12.80 -7.62
CA ARG A 34 6.64 13.68 -7.49
C ARG A 34 5.47 13.04 -6.72
N THR A 35 5.72 11.99 -5.95
CA THR A 35 4.70 11.28 -5.17
C THR A 35 4.58 11.76 -3.72
N ASP A 36 5.56 12.49 -3.20
CA ASP A 36 5.54 12.99 -1.82
C ASP A 36 4.31 13.86 -1.55
N SER A 37 3.94 14.69 -2.52
CA SER A 37 2.72 15.51 -2.46
C SER A 37 1.42 14.70 -2.33
N LEU A 38 1.42 13.39 -2.63
CA LEU A 38 0.25 12.52 -2.46
C LEU A 38 -0.01 12.18 -0.99
N LEU A 39 0.98 12.31 -0.11
CA LEU A 39 0.79 12.08 1.32
C LEU A 39 -0.23 13.06 1.92
N LYS A 40 -0.34 14.29 1.39
CA LYS A 40 -1.37 15.24 1.83
C LYS A 40 -2.81 14.79 1.51
N HIS A 41 -2.96 13.83 0.61
CA HIS A 41 -4.23 13.24 0.20
C HIS A 41 -4.51 11.87 0.84
N LEU A 42 -3.53 11.31 1.54
CA LEU A 42 -3.62 9.98 2.14
C LEU A 42 -4.38 10.06 3.47
N VAL A 43 -5.39 9.21 3.64
CA VAL A 43 -6.04 8.94 4.93
C VAL A 43 -5.83 7.46 5.24
N ILE A 44 -5.26 7.18 6.40
CA ILE A 44 -5.01 5.83 6.89
C ILE A 44 -6.12 5.46 7.89
N VAL A 45 -6.88 4.43 7.57
CA VAL A 45 -7.97 3.89 8.39
C VAL A 45 -7.42 2.72 9.21
N ALA A 46 -7.36 2.90 10.53
CA ALA A 46 -6.87 1.89 11.45
C ALA A 46 -8.03 1.01 11.97
N PHE A 47 -7.88 -0.30 11.91
CA PHE A 47 -8.87 -1.27 12.39
C PHE A 47 -8.74 -1.62 13.86
N ASP A 48 -7.69 -1.16 14.52
CA ASP A 48 -7.45 -1.38 15.94
C ASP A 48 -6.67 -0.21 16.54
N TRP A 49 -6.62 -0.17 17.87
CA TRP A 49 -6.00 0.94 18.60
C TRP A 49 -4.49 1.00 18.41
N GLU A 50 -3.80 -0.14 18.38
CA GLU A 50 -2.34 -0.20 18.18
C GLU A 50 -1.95 0.36 16.80
N ALA A 51 -2.72 0.00 15.76
CA ALA A 51 -2.54 0.53 14.42
C ALA A 51 -2.79 2.05 14.36
N TYR A 52 -3.79 2.54 15.09
CA TYR A 52 -4.08 3.97 15.17
C TYR A 52 -2.96 4.74 15.86
N GLU A 53 -2.49 4.26 17.02
CA GLU A 53 -1.37 4.86 17.75
C GLU A 53 -0.10 4.89 16.93
N GLN A 54 0.14 3.86 16.13
CA GLN A 54 1.29 3.83 15.24
C GLN A 54 1.11 4.76 14.03
N CYS A 55 -0.09 4.84 13.46
CA CYS A 55 -0.43 5.74 12.37
C CYS A 55 -0.14 7.21 12.73
N VAL A 56 -0.61 7.68 13.89
CA VAL A 56 -0.48 9.10 14.28
C VAL A 56 0.98 9.53 14.51
N LYS A 57 1.90 8.56 14.70
CA LYS A 57 3.34 8.84 14.79
C LYS A 57 3.98 9.09 13.43
N ILE A 58 3.46 8.49 12.37
CA ILE A 58 4.08 8.48 11.03
C ILE A 58 3.32 9.32 10.00
N HIS A 59 2.05 9.67 10.27
CA HIS A 59 1.16 10.34 9.33
C HIS A 59 0.11 11.22 10.02
N PRO A 60 -0.21 12.43 9.50
CA PRO A 60 -1.16 13.34 10.14
C PRO A 60 -2.64 12.96 10.00
N TYR A 61 -3.02 12.19 8.97
CA TYR A 61 -4.43 11.89 8.68
C TYR A 61 -4.77 10.43 8.97
N CYS A 62 -5.09 10.15 10.23
CA CYS A 62 -5.44 8.82 10.73
C CYS A 62 -6.90 8.79 11.19
N PHE A 63 -7.62 7.71 10.87
CA PHE A 63 -9.00 7.49 11.29
C PHE A 63 -9.12 6.14 11.98
N ALA A 64 -9.53 6.12 13.26
CA ALA A 64 -9.84 4.88 13.96
C ALA A 64 -11.23 4.39 13.55
N LEU A 65 -11.29 3.21 12.92
CA LEU A 65 -12.55 2.55 12.61
C LEU A 65 -12.92 1.63 13.77
N GLY A 66 -14.03 1.92 14.45
CA GLY A 66 -14.52 1.08 15.53
C GLY A 66 -14.88 -0.33 15.04
N THR A 67 -14.27 -1.35 15.64
CA THR A 67 -14.52 -2.76 15.33
C THR A 67 -15.17 -3.45 16.53
N GLU A 68 -16.48 -3.23 16.69
CA GLU A 68 -17.23 -3.95 17.73
C GLU A 68 -17.20 -5.47 17.46
N GLY A 69 -16.77 -6.22 18.48
CA GLY A 69 -16.88 -7.68 18.53
C GLY A 69 -15.79 -8.48 17.82
N VAL A 70 -14.82 -7.85 17.15
CA VAL A 70 -13.74 -8.56 16.42
C VAL A 70 -12.39 -7.89 16.66
N ASP A 71 -11.42 -8.69 17.06
CA ASP A 71 -10.01 -8.29 17.19
C ASP A 71 -9.27 -8.46 15.86
N PHE A 72 -8.82 -7.35 15.27
CA PHE A 72 -8.06 -7.32 14.02
C PHE A 72 -6.55 -7.14 14.18
N SER A 73 -6.03 -7.06 15.42
CA SER A 73 -4.62 -6.74 15.70
C SER A 73 -3.62 -7.66 14.98
N GLU A 74 -3.89 -8.97 14.96
CA GLU A 74 -3.01 -9.97 14.34
C GLU A 74 -3.02 -9.97 12.81
N GLU A 75 -1.99 -10.55 12.19
CA GLU A 75 -2.00 -10.86 10.76
C GLU A 75 -3.15 -11.83 10.44
N LYS A 76 -4.17 -11.32 9.73
CA LYS A 76 -5.25 -12.16 9.21
C LYS A 76 -4.78 -12.87 7.94
N ARG A 77 -4.53 -14.17 8.05
CA ARG A 77 -4.11 -15.02 6.92
C ARG A 77 -5.16 -15.00 5.83
N PHE A 78 -4.70 -14.98 4.58
CA PHE A 78 -5.55 -14.90 3.40
C PHE A 78 -6.69 -15.94 3.44
N LEU A 79 -7.91 -15.51 3.15
CA LEU A 79 -9.15 -16.31 3.13
C LEU A 79 -9.58 -16.98 4.45
N THR A 80 -8.96 -16.64 5.59
CA THR A 80 -9.52 -17.01 6.91
C THR A 80 -10.79 -16.20 7.22
N SER A 81 -11.61 -16.68 8.17
CA SER A 81 -12.81 -15.93 8.61
C SER A 81 -12.47 -14.51 9.04
N GLY A 82 -11.44 -14.34 9.88
CA GLY A 82 -10.98 -13.02 10.32
C GLY A 82 -10.48 -12.14 9.17
N TYR A 83 -9.89 -12.71 8.13
CA TYR A 83 -9.53 -11.96 6.91
C TYR A 83 -10.77 -11.49 6.15
N LEU A 84 -11.76 -12.36 5.98
CA LEU A 84 -13.00 -12.02 5.29
C LEU A 84 -13.79 -10.95 6.06
N GLU A 85 -13.91 -11.07 7.38
CA GLU A 85 -14.55 -10.07 8.24
C GLU A 85 -13.87 -8.69 8.12
N MET A 86 -12.53 -8.68 8.07
CA MET A 86 -11.76 -7.45 7.85
C MET A 86 -12.04 -6.84 6.47
N MET A 87 -12.13 -7.67 5.43
CA MET A 87 -12.46 -7.22 4.07
C MET A 87 -13.91 -6.71 3.98
N TRP A 88 -14.86 -7.36 4.64
CA TRP A 88 -16.23 -6.88 4.73
C TRP A 88 -16.30 -5.53 5.44
N ARG A 89 -15.59 -5.37 6.57
CA ARG A 89 -15.50 -4.10 7.29
C ARG A 89 -14.94 -2.97 6.43
N ARG A 90 -13.95 -3.28 5.59
CA ARG A 90 -13.40 -2.33 4.60
C ARG A 90 -14.45 -1.92 3.57
N LEU A 91 -15.22 -2.88 3.04
CA LEU A 91 -16.28 -2.61 2.07
C LEU A 91 -17.41 -1.78 2.69
N ASP A 92 -17.81 -2.09 3.91
CA ASP A 92 -18.83 -1.35 4.65
C ASP A 92 -18.39 0.09 4.92
N PHE A 93 -17.12 0.30 5.31
CA PHE A 93 -16.58 1.65 5.47
C PHE A 93 -16.63 2.45 4.15
N LEU A 94 -16.20 1.84 3.04
CA LEU A 94 -16.26 2.49 1.72
C LEU A 94 -17.70 2.81 1.31
N ARG A 95 -18.64 1.91 1.59
CA ARG A 95 -20.08 2.17 1.39
C ARG A 95 -20.53 3.38 2.19
N LEU A 96 -20.21 3.46 3.48
CA LEU A 96 -20.56 4.61 4.34
C LEU A 96 -19.99 5.91 3.78
N VAL A 97 -18.74 5.91 3.32
CA VAL A 97 -18.10 7.09 2.71
C VAL A 97 -18.85 7.55 1.46
N LEU A 98 -19.31 6.63 0.61
CA LEU A 98 -20.09 6.95 -0.59
C LEU A 98 -21.50 7.47 -0.24
N GLU A 99 -22.13 6.90 0.79
CA GLU A 99 -23.47 7.29 1.25
C GLU A 99 -23.51 8.68 1.92
N LYS A 100 -22.37 9.24 2.34
CA LYS A 100 -22.31 10.60 2.93
C LYS A 100 -22.74 11.72 1.96
N GLY A 101 -22.96 11.44 0.68
CA GLY A 101 -23.49 12.43 -0.27
C GLY A 101 -22.49 13.53 -0.67
N ILE A 102 -21.20 13.32 -0.38
CA ILE A 102 -20.12 14.29 -0.62
C ILE A 102 -19.60 14.32 -2.07
N GLY A 103 -20.35 13.76 -3.02
CA GLY A 103 -20.02 13.84 -4.46
C GLY A 103 -18.70 13.15 -4.86
N LEU A 104 -18.27 12.11 -4.13
CA LEU A 104 -17.04 11.39 -4.44
C LEU A 104 -17.18 10.56 -5.73
N THR A 105 -16.14 10.59 -6.56
CA THR A 105 -16.02 9.72 -7.74
C THR A 105 -14.88 8.74 -7.55
N ILE A 106 -15.16 7.45 -7.69
CA ILE A 106 -14.12 6.41 -7.65
C ILE A 106 -13.35 6.43 -8.98
N LYS A 107 -12.02 6.43 -8.90
CA LYS A 107 -11.14 6.33 -10.07
C LYS A 107 -10.16 5.19 -9.88
N PHE A 108 -10.03 4.37 -10.93
CA PHE A 108 -8.94 3.40 -11.01
C PHE A 108 -7.65 4.11 -11.40
N LEU A 109 -6.57 3.73 -10.73
CA LEU A 109 -5.24 4.22 -11.04
C LEU A 109 -4.61 3.31 -12.09
N SER A 110 -3.96 3.90 -13.11
CA SER A 110 -3.34 3.11 -14.17
C SER A 110 -2.14 2.32 -13.64
N THR A 111 -2.10 1.02 -13.95
CA THR A 111 -1.01 0.10 -13.58
C THR A 111 0.34 0.48 -14.19
N LYS A 112 0.34 1.36 -15.20
CA LYS A 112 1.53 2.01 -15.74
C LYS A 112 2.31 2.79 -14.67
N TYR A 113 1.58 3.58 -13.87
CA TYR A 113 2.13 4.43 -12.80
C TYR A 113 2.07 3.74 -11.43
N PHE A 114 1.08 2.87 -11.22
CA PHE A 114 0.85 2.15 -9.96
C PHE A 114 1.01 0.65 -10.21
N GLY A 115 2.26 0.21 -10.41
CA GLY A 115 2.56 -1.18 -10.73
C GLY A 115 2.29 -2.12 -9.55
N GLY A 116 2.45 -3.42 -9.76
CA GLY A 116 2.41 -4.36 -8.65
C GLY A 116 3.21 -5.63 -8.93
N PHE A 117 3.40 -6.49 -7.93
CA PHE A 117 4.16 -7.73 -8.12
C PHE A 117 3.54 -8.70 -9.14
N CYS A 118 2.24 -8.58 -9.39
CA CYS A 118 1.49 -9.39 -10.37
C CYS A 118 1.69 -8.88 -11.79
N GLU A 119 1.86 -7.57 -11.92
CA GLU A 119 2.06 -6.87 -13.17
C GLU A 119 3.17 -5.84 -12.95
N PRO A 120 4.45 -6.28 -12.84
CA PRO A 120 5.55 -5.37 -12.58
C PRO A 120 5.67 -4.41 -13.77
N SER A 121 5.67 -3.11 -13.50
CA SER A 121 5.92 -2.13 -14.55
C SER A 121 7.32 -2.34 -15.13
N ARG A 122 7.42 -2.26 -16.45
CA ARG A 122 8.65 -2.49 -17.21
C ARG A 122 9.50 -1.23 -17.35
N ASP A 123 8.98 -0.07 -16.93
CA ASP A 123 9.65 1.21 -17.05
C ASP A 123 9.73 1.96 -15.71
N LEU A 124 10.91 1.91 -15.07
CA LEU A 124 11.18 2.64 -13.83
C LEU A 124 11.09 4.17 -13.99
N ASN A 125 11.15 4.71 -15.21
CA ASN A 125 10.97 6.14 -15.44
C ASN A 125 9.53 6.60 -15.20
N GLU A 126 8.56 5.69 -15.28
CA GLU A 126 7.13 6.01 -15.24
C GLU A 126 6.45 5.56 -13.96
N VAL A 127 7.03 4.64 -13.19
CA VAL A 127 6.43 4.16 -11.95
C VAL A 127 6.39 5.27 -10.88
N CYS A 128 5.26 5.40 -10.20
CA CYS A 128 5.08 6.27 -9.04
C CYS A 128 5.18 5.47 -7.74
N THR A 129 4.53 4.31 -7.67
CA THR A 129 4.57 3.39 -6.53
C THR A 129 4.20 1.98 -6.98
N MET A 130 4.43 0.98 -6.12
CA MET A 130 4.15 -0.42 -6.39
C MET A 130 3.35 -1.06 -5.24
N HIS A 131 2.44 -1.97 -5.56
CA HIS A 131 1.62 -2.69 -4.60
C HIS A 131 1.82 -4.22 -4.64
N ALA A 132 1.73 -4.87 -3.47
CA ALA A 132 1.96 -6.30 -3.31
C ALA A 132 0.66 -7.12 -3.20
N ASN A 133 -0.39 -6.75 -3.94
CA ASN A 133 -1.75 -7.31 -3.76
C ASN A 133 -1.85 -8.83 -4.00
N CYS A 134 -1.17 -9.39 -5.00
CA CYS A 134 -1.11 -10.85 -5.23
C CYS A 134 -0.06 -11.58 -4.39
N CYS A 135 0.56 -10.90 -3.43
CA CYS A 135 1.47 -11.57 -2.50
C CYS A 135 0.70 -12.04 -1.27
N ILE A 136 0.90 -13.28 -0.85
CA ILE A 136 0.28 -13.83 0.36
C ILE A 136 1.32 -13.90 1.48
N GLY A 137 0.89 -13.55 2.68
CA GLY A 137 1.73 -13.53 3.88
C GLY A 137 2.47 -12.22 4.08
N LEU A 138 2.40 -11.70 5.30
CA LEU A 138 3.02 -10.44 5.71
C LEU A 138 4.54 -10.48 5.54
N ARG A 139 5.18 -11.59 5.96
CA ARG A 139 6.64 -11.75 5.85
C ARG A 139 7.12 -11.69 4.40
N SER A 140 6.44 -12.38 3.48
CA SER A 140 6.76 -12.37 2.05
C SER A 140 6.55 -10.98 1.45
N LYS A 141 5.44 -10.31 1.80
CA LYS A 141 5.17 -8.92 1.39
C LYS A 141 6.29 -7.97 1.84
N ILE A 142 6.66 -7.99 3.12
CA ILE A 142 7.71 -7.11 3.67
C ILE A 142 9.04 -7.38 2.98
N HIS A 143 9.41 -8.64 2.78
CA HIS A 143 10.67 -9.01 2.13
C HIS A 143 10.77 -8.44 0.71
N ASP A 144 9.79 -8.76 -0.16
CA ASP A 144 9.83 -8.31 -1.55
C ASP A 144 9.65 -6.78 -1.65
N LEU A 145 8.81 -6.16 -0.81
CA LEU A 145 8.69 -4.70 -0.79
C LEU A 145 10.00 -4.02 -0.36
N SER A 146 10.77 -4.62 0.54
CA SER A 146 12.08 -4.08 0.94
C SER A 146 13.08 -4.12 -0.21
N ILE A 147 13.17 -5.24 -0.93
CA ILE A 147 14.03 -5.39 -2.12
C ILE A 147 13.63 -4.39 -3.20
N MET A 148 12.32 -4.23 -3.43
CA MET A 148 11.78 -3.25 -4.35
C MET A 148 12.19 -1.82 -3.98
N MET A 149 12.12 -1.46 -2.69
CA MET A 149 12.55 -0.14 -2.21
C MET A 149 14.06 0.10 -2.39
N GLU A 150 14.89 -0.94 -2.23
CA GLU A 150 16.32 -0.86 -2.55
C GLU A 150 16.56 -0.60 -4.05
N ASP A 151 15.88 -1.35 -4.92
CA ASP A 151 15.97 -1.19 -6.37
C ASP A 151 15.55 0.22 -6.79
N TRP A 152 14.46 0.72 -6.19
CA TRP A 152 13.93 2.04 -6.44
C TRP A 152 14.91 3.13 -6.04
N ARG A 153 15.47 3.08 -4.83
CA ARG A 153 16.48 4.05 -4.36
C ARG A 153 17.75 4.02 -5.20
N SER A 154 18.23 2.82 -5.54
CA SER A 154 19.39 2.61 -6.41
C SER A 154 19.16 3.18 -7.82
N TYR A 155 17.95 3.03 -8.36
CA TYR A 155 17.60 3.63 -9.64
C TYR A 155 17.50 5.16 -9.56
N LEU A 156 16.86 5.69 -8.52
CA LEU A 156 16.63 7.13 -8.37
C LEU A 156 17.92 7.92 -8.14
N SER A 157 18.94 7.32 -7.52
CA SER A 157 20.27 7.92 -7.35
C SER A 157 21.07 8.06 -8.64
N LEU A 158 20.63 7.44 -9.74
CA LEU A 158 21.33 7.53 -11.01
C LEU A 158 21.15 8.88 -11.72
N PRO A 159 22.22 9.38 -12.37
CA PRO A 159 22.14 10.47 -13.35
C PRO A 159 21.15 10.20 -14.50
N PRO A 160 20.51 11.23 -15.07
CA PRO A 160 19.49 11.08 -16.12
C PRO A 160 19.97 10.30 -17.37
N ASN A 161 21.23 10.48 -17.77
CA ASN A 161 21.83 9.77 -18.90
C ASN A 161 21.93 8.26 -18.67
N LEU A 162 22.19 7.84 -17.43
CA LEU A 162 22.27 6.43 -17.05
C LEU A 162 20.89 5.80 -16.87
N LYS A 163 19.89 6.56 -16.41
CA LYS A 163 18.49 6.10 -16.31
C LYS A 163 17.91 5.69 -17.67
N ARG A 164 18.26 6.42 -18.73
CA ARG A 164 17.83 6.12 -20.11
C ARG A 164 18.50 4.87 -20.71
N LEU A 165 19.71 4.55 -20.25
CA LEU A 165 20.50 3.41 -20.73
C LEU A 165 20.19 2.10 -19.98
N ARG A 166 19.59 2.20 -18.80
CA ARG A 166 19.28 1.04 -17.95
C ARG A 166 17.88 0.51 -18.28
N THR A 167 17.82 -0.61 -19.00
CA THR A 167 16.68 -1.55 -18.92
C THR A 167 16.71 -2.24 -17.57
N SER A 168 16.28 -1.54 -16.52
CA SER A 168 16.24 -2.13 -15.18
C SER A 168 14.94 -2.89 -15.01
N ALA A 169 15.05 -4.20 -14.93
CA ALA A 169 13.99 -5.02 -14.36
C ALA A 169 14.12 -5.00 -12.83
N TRP A 170 12.99 -5.01 -12.14
CA TRP A 170 12.92 -5.24 -10.71
C TRP A 170 13.53 -6.61 -10.35
N ARG A 171 14.22 -6.73 -9.20
CA ARG A 171 14.65 -8.03 -8.65
C ARG A 171 13.48 -8.86 -8.09
N VAL A 172 12.29 -8.25 -8.03
CA VAL A 172 11.07 -8.79 -7.44
C VAL A 172 10.02 -9.10 -8.50
N PRO A 173 9.09 -10.01 -8.22
CA PRO A 173 8.96 -10.74 -6.96
C PRO A 173 9.96 -11.91 -6.78
N GLN A 174 10.30 -12.23 -5.53
CA GLN A 174 11.11 -13.40 -5.15
C GLN A 174 10.30 -14.38 -4.31
N ASN A 175 9.78 -13.91 -3.17
CA ASN A 175 8.96 -14.72 -2.27
C ASN A 175 7.47 -14.60 -2.56
N CYS A 176 7.04 -13.50 -3.19
CA CYS A 176 5.68 -13.38 -3.68
C CYS A 176 5.54 -14.21 -4.98
N SER A 177 4.60 -15.14 -5.05
CA SER A 177 4.35 -15.89 -6.31
C SER A 177 2.87 -15.87 -6.69
N LEU A 178 2.59 -15.78 -7.98
CA LEU A 178 1.24 -15.99 -8.54
C LEU A 178 0.73 -17.43 -8.30
N SER A 179 1.61 -18.37 -7.95
CA SER A 179 1.21 -19.75 -7.61
C SER A 179 0.70 -19.90 -6.19
N SER A 180 0.99 -18.95 -5.29
CA SER A 180 0.51 -19.00 -3.91
C SER A 180 -0.98 -18.67 -3.77
N SER A 181 -1.62 -18.12 -4.80
CA SER A 181 -3.06 -17.79 -4.84
C SER A 181 -4.01 -18.96 -5.10
N HIS A 182 -3.52 -20.20 -5.11
CA HIS A 182 -4.37 -21.39 -5.11
C HIS A 182 -4.27 -22.13 -3.77
N PRO A 183 -5.41 -22.47 -3.14
CA PRO A 183 -5.43 -23.35 -1.97
C PRO A 183 -4.89 -24.75 -2.31
#